data_AF-A0A367Q7Q4-F1
#
_entry.id   AF-A0A367Q7Q4-F1
#
_cell.length_a   1.000
_cell.length_b   1.000
_cell.length_c   1.000
_cell.angle_alpha   90.00
_cell.angle_beta   90.00
_cell.angle_gamma   90.00
#
_symmetry.space_group_name_H-M   'P 1'
#
loop_
_entity.id
_entity.type
_entity.pdbx_description
1 polymer ?
#
loop_
_entity_poly.entity_id
_entity_poly.type
_entity_poly.pdbx_seq_one_letter_code
_entity_poly.pdbx_strand_id
1 'polypeptide(L)'
;MKRNKFMSLLERRGLTQEQFAEKVESAWKEISGRKLSRQAVSAWINGRAMPNLSPAETLVVIEILGCTLTELAMAFPHNQDLLTNGVRES
;
A
#
# COMPACT_ATOMS: atom_id res chain seq x y z
N MET A 1 -4.30 -3.90 18.07
CA MET A 1 -3.69 -3.94 16.72
C MET A 1 -4.18 -2.70 15.97
N LYS A 2 -3.31 -1.74 15.61
CA LYS A 2 -3.75 -0.54 14.85
C LYS A 2 -4.28 -1.04 13.49
N ARG A 3 -5.55 -0.77 13.18
CA ARG A 3 -6.14 -1.13 11.88
C ARG A 3 -5.39 -0.35 10.81
N ASN A 4 -4.63 -1.05 9.95
CA ASN A 4 -3.86 -0.40 8.91
C ASN A 4 -4.84 0.25 7.92
N LYS A 5 -4.65 1.54 7.62
CA LYS A 5 -5.45 2.29 6.65
C LYS A 5 -5.50 1.60 5.28
N PHE A 6 -4.44 0.87 4.88
CA PHE A 6 -4.45 0.06 3.67
C PHE A 6 -5.44 -1.11 3.73
N MET A 7 -5.56 -1.78 4.87
CA MET A 7 -6.57 -2.83 5.08
C MET A 7 -7.98 -2.26 4.97
N SER A 8 -8.22 -1.06 5.48
CA SER A 8 -9.54 -0.40 5.34
C SER A 8 -9.91 -0.16 3.87
N LEU A 9 -8.92 0.12 3.00
CA LEU A 9 -9.16 0.26 1.56
C LEU A 9 -9.57 -1.07 0.91
N LEU A 10 -8.94 -2.18 1.31
CA LEU A 10 -9.29 -3.53 0.85
C LEU A 10 -10.70 -3.92 1.30
N GLU A 11 -11.01 -3.74 2.59
CA GLU A 11 -12.32 -4.06 3.17
C GLU A 11 -13.44 -3.26 2.52
N ARG A 12 -13.21 -1.96 2.23
CA ARG A 12 -14.16 -1.10 1.53
C ARG A 12 -14.51 -1.62 0.13
N ARG A 13 -13.57 -2.32 -0.52
CA ARG A 13 -13.77 -2.97 -1.82
C ARG A 13 -14.21 -4.43 -1.73
N GLY A 14 -14.35 -4.98 -0.53
CA GLY A 14 -14.63 -6.40 -0.32
C GLY A 14 -13.52 -7.32 -0.83
N LEU A 15 -12.27 -6.83 -0.85
CA LEU A 15 -11.12 -7.58 -1.34
C LEU A 15 -10.37 -8.26 -0.19
N THR A 16 -10.04 -9.54 -0.38
CA THR A 16 -9.01 -10.18 0.43
C THR A 16 -7.61 -9.76 -0.03
N GLN A 17 -6.60 -9.99 0.80
CA GLN A 17 -5.20 -9.79 0.43
C GLN A 17 -4.82 -10.57 -0.84
N GLU A 18 -5.28 -11.81 -0.95
CA GLU A 18 -4.99 -12.69 -2.09
C GLU A 18 -5.63 -12.17 -3.36
N GLN A 19 -6.91 -11.79 -3.30
CA GLN A 19 -7.62 -11.20 -4.44
C GLN A 19 -6.98 -9.90 -4.90
N PHE A 20 -6.50 -9.07 -3.98
CA PHE A 20 -5.75 -7.87 -4.33
C PHE A 20 -4.43 -8.21 -5.03
N ALA A 21 -3.66 -9.15 -4.47
CA ALA A 21 -2.40 -9.58 -5.06
C ALA A 21 -2.57 -10.13 -6.49
N GLU A 22 -3.59 -10.96 -6.72
CA GLU A 22 -3.92 -11.52 -8.03
C GLU A 22 -4.32 -10.44 -9.04
N LYS A 23 -5.17 -9.49 -8.63
CA LYS A 23 -5.59 -8.38 -9.50
C LYS A 23 -4.40 -7.49 -9.88
N VAL A 24 -3.54 -7.16 -8.93
CA VAL A 24 -2.34 -6.35 -9.21
C VAL A 24 -1.36 -7.12 -10.09
N GLU A 25 -1.11 -8.40 -9.82
CA GLU A 25 -0.21 -9.22 -10.66
C GLU A 25 -0.72 -9.32 -12.11
N SER A 26 -2.03 -9.52 -12.29
CA SER A 26 -2.64 -9.56 -13.62
C SER A 26 -2.48 -8.24 -14.36
N ALA A 27 -2.69 -7.10 -13.69
CA ALA A 27 -2.60 -5.78 -14.31
C ALA A 27 -1.16 -5.34 -14.58
N TRP A 28 -0.23 -5.58 -13.65
CA TRP A 28 1.18 -5.16 -13.79
C TRP A 28 1.94 -5.88 -14.91
N LYS A 29 1.55 -7.13 -15.22
CA LYS A 29 2.15 -7.87 -16.32
C LYS A 29 2.05 -7.11 -17.65
N GLU A 30 0.99 -6.34 -17.84
CA GLU A 30 0.75 -5.58 -19.07
C GLU A 30 1.44 -4.21 -19.06
N ILE A 31 1.61 -3.57 -17.89
CA ILE A 31 2.05 -2.16 -17.80
C ILE A 31 3.50 -1.95 -17.36
N SER A 32 4.08 -2.85 -16.56
CA SER A 32 5.44 -2.64 -16.01
C SER A 32 6.37 -3.84 -16.17
N GLY A 33 5.82 -5.02 -16.48
CA GLY A 33 6.58 -6.27 -16.52
C GLY A 33 7.11 -6.71 -15.15
N ARG A 34 6.83 -5.96 -14.08
CA ARG A 34 7.18 -6.31 -12.70
C ARG A 34 6.12 -7.25 -12.13
N LYS A 35 6.55 -8.14 -11.25
CA LYS A 35 5.65 -8.95 -10.44
C LYS A 35 5.60 -8.41 -9.03
N LEU A 36 4.39 -8.31 -8.48
CA LEU A 36 4.20 -8.03 -7.07
C LEU A 36 4.24 -9.33 -6.29
N SER A 37 5.21 -9.49 -5.39
CA SER A 37 5.24 -10.69 -4.55
C SER A 37 4.17 -10.62 -3.46
N ARG A 38 3.58 -11.77 -3.09
CA ARG A 38 2.63 -11.85 -1.97
C ARG A 38 3.24 -11.32 -0.66
N GLN A 39 4.55 -11.49 -0.49
CA GLN A 39 5.31 -10.95 0.65
C GLN A 39 5.33 -9.43 0.65
N ALA A 40 5.48 -8.78 -0.50
CA ALA A 40 5.41 -7.33 -0.61
C ALA A 40 4.02 -6.81 -0.22
N VAL A 41 2.95 -7.43 -0.72
CA VAL A 41 1.56 -7.11 -0.32
C VAL A 41 1.36 -7.27 1.19
N SER A 42 1.88 -8.37 1.76
CA SER A 42 1.81 -8.60 3.21
C SER A 42 2.56 -7.51 3.98
N ALA A 43 3.73 -7.07 3.50
CA ALA A 43 4.48 -5.99 4.12
C ALA A 43 3.71 -4.66 4.06
N TRP A 44 2.99 -4.38 2.98
CA TRP A 44 2.13 -3.19 2.85
C TRP A 44 0.98 -3.22 3.85
N ILE A 45 0.28 -4.34 3.93
CA ILE A 45 -0.86 -4.58 4.85
C ILE A 45 -0.44 -4.48 6.31
N ASN A 46 0.78 -4.91 6.63
CA ASN A 46 1.31 -4.83 7.98
C ASN A 46 2.01 -3.50 8.29
N GLY A 47 2.05 -2.56 7.33
CA GLY A 47 2.72 -1.27 7.48
C GLY A 47 4.25 -1.40 7.63
N ARG A 48 4.82 -2.52 7.20
CA ARG A 48 6.26 -2.82 7.29
C ARG A 48 7.05 -2.30 6.09
N ALA A 49 6.38 -1.99 4.99
CA ALA A 49 7.02 -1.46 3.79
C ALA A 49 6.10 -0.46 3.08
N MET A 50 6.72 0.56 2.50
CA MET A 50 6.06 1.50 1.60
C MET A 50 6.22 1.02 0.16
N PRO A 51 5.15 1.07 -0.67
CA PRO A 51 5.22 0.60 -2.04
C PRO A 51 6.07 1.56 -2.89
N ASN A 52 7.00 1.03 -3.68
CA ASN A 52 7.73 1.79 -4.69
C ASN A 52 7.10 1.53 -6.07
N LEU A 53 6.10 2.36 -6.39
CA LEU A 53 5.27 2.24 -7.59
C LEU A 53 5.66 3.30 -8.60
N SER A 54 5.68 2.93 -9.87
CA SER A 54 5.65 3.89 -10.97
C SER A 54 4.29 4.61 -11.03
N PRO A 55 4.16 5.71 -11.79
CA PRO A 55 2.88 6.36 -12.01
C PRO A 55 1.80 5.41 -12.55
N ALA A 56 2.14 4.56 -13.53
CA ALA A 56 1.21 3.58 -14.08
C ALA A 56 0.79 2.53 -13.05
N GLU A 57 1.73 2.02 -12.26
CA GLU A 57 1.43 1.04 -11.20
C GLU A 57 0.56 1.66 -10.09
N THR A 58 0.76 2.94 -9.80
CA THR A 58 -0.05 3.70 -8.84
C THR A 58 -1.49 3.81 -9.31
N LEU A 59 -1.71 4.16 -10.57
CA LEU A 59 -3.06 4.25 -11.16
C LEU A 59 -3.80 2.91 -11.08
N VAL A 60 -3.13 1.81 -11.39
CA VAL A 60 -3.70 0.46 -11.27
C VAL A 60 -4.11 0.15 -9.83
N VAL A 61 -3.25 0.45 -8.86
CA VAL A 61 -3.56 0.21 -7.44
C VAL A 61 -4.74 1.07 -6.99
N ILE A 62 -4.76 2.34 -7.41
CA ILE A 62 -5.87 3.27 -7.16
C ILE A 62 -7.16 2.72 -7.73
N GLU A 63 -7.17 2.20 -8.94
CA GLU A 63 -8.34 1.64 -9.62
C GLU A 63 -8.85 0.36 -8.92
N ILE A 64 -7.95 -0.58 -8.59
CA ILE A 64 -8.29 -1.84 -7.92
C ILE A 64 -8.87 -1.58 -6.53
N LEU A 65 -8.25 -0.69 -5.75
CA LEU A 65 -8.75 -0.26 -4.44
C LEU A 65 -9.92 0.73 -4.56
N GLY A 66 -10.15 1.23 -5.78
CA GLY A 66 -10.95 2.39 -6.14
C GLY A 66 -11.02 3.42 -5.02
N CYS A 67 -9.86 3.98 -4.76
CA CYS A 67 -9.58 5.04 -3.79
C CYS A 67 -9.04 6.27 -4.52
N THR A 68 -8.75 7.36 -3.81
CA THR A 68 -8.00 8.48 -4.38
C THR A 68 -6.50 8.34 -4.14
N LEU A 69 -5.68 9.08 -4.89
CA LEU A 69 -4.23 9.16 -4.61
C LEU A 69 -3.95 9.62 -3.17
N THR A 70 -4.74 10.56 -2.65
CA THR A 70 -4.62 11.05 -1.28
C THR A 70 -4.92 9.96 -0.26
N GLU A 71 -5.98 9.17 -0.47
CA GLU A 71 -6.31 8.04 0.40
C GLU A 71 -5.20 6.98 0.39
N LEU A 72 -4.66 6.67 -0.80
CA LEU A 72 -3.53 5.75 -0.94
C LEU A 72 -2.28 6.26 -0.23
N ALA A 73 -1.93 7.54 -0.40
CA ALA A 73 -0.78 8.14 0.28
C ALA A 73 -0.95 8.12 1.81
N MET A 74 -2.15 8.42 2.30
CA MET A 74 -2.44 8.33 3.74
C MET A 74 -2.43 6.91 4.29
N ALA A 75 -2.58 5.89 3.43
CA ALA A 75 -2.50 4.49 3.82
C ALA A 75 -1.07 4.03 4.16
N PHE A 76 -0.07 4.78 3.69
CA PHE A 76 1.34 4.54 3.96
C PHE A 76 1.94 5.77 4.64
N PRO A 77 1.70 5.97 5.96
CA PRO A 77 2.27 7.12 6.65
C PRO A 77 3.80 7.09 6.51
N HIS A 78 4.37 8.20 6.05
CA HIS A 78 5.81 8.42 6.20
C HIS A 78 6.14 8.26 7.69
N ASN A 79 7.18 7.50 8.02
CA ASN A 79 7.70 7.38 9.38
C ASN A 79 8.18 8.77 9.87
N GLN A 80 7.26 9.62 10.31
CA GLN A 80 7.55 10.83 11.08
C GLN A 80 7.72 10.52 12.58
N ASP A 81 7.43 9.30 13.03
CA ASP A 81 7.67 8.85 14.42
C ASP A 81 9.17 8.70 14.77
N LEU A 82 10.09 9.01 13.85
CA LEU A 82 11.53 9.10 14.13
C LEU A 82 12.03 10.51 14.47
N LEU A 83 11.19 11.55 14.34
CA LEU A 83 11.60 12.93 14.65
C LEU A 83 11.13 13.43 16.03
N THR A 84 10.24 12.72 16.72
CA THR A 84 9.70 13.13 18.03
C THR A 84 10.45 12.56 19.24
N ASN A 85 11.40 11.64 19.05
CA ASN A 85 12.22 11.07 20.14
C ASN A 85 13.62 11.72 20.27
N GLY A 86 13.91 12.76 19.49
CA GLY A 86 15.22 13.43 19.44
C GLY A 86 15.35 14.74 20.23
N VAL A 87 14.31 15.18 20.95
CA VAL A 87 14.38 16.35 21.84
C VAL A 87 14.19 15.89 23.27
N ARG A 88 15.19 15.17 23.81
CA ARG A 88 15.46 15.24 25.24
C ARG A 88 16.47 16.36 25.41
N GLU A 89 15.96 17.51 25.86
CA GLU A 89 16.79 18.52 26.51
C GLU A 89 17.55 17.85 27.65
N SER A 90 18.88 17.95 27.59
CA SER A 90 19.82 17.79 28.71
C SER A 90 20.79 18.96 28.62
#